data_AF-A0A0A2C2A7-F1
#
_entry.id   AF-A0A0A2C2A7-F1
#
_cell.length_a   1.000
_cell.length_b   1.000
_cell.length_c   1.000
_cell.angle_alpha   90.00
_cell.angle_beta   90.00
_cell.angle_gamma   90.00
#
_symmetry.space_group_name_H-M   'P 1'
#
loop_
_entity.id
_entity.type
_entity.pdbx_description
1 polymer ?
#
loop_
_entity_poly.entity_id
_entity_poly.type
_entity_poly.pdbx_seq_one_letter_code
_entity_poly.pdbx_strand_id
1 'polypeptide(L)'
;MNQNLYSYSESIVFSLCKEIEFIKIRSKNINRSLETCHNKSLSKRLKIELDKLNKNRLKILSISESMFKTNSQDLSLEFLLEITKRCNFFQKI
;
A
#
# COMPACT_ATOMS: atom_id res chain seq x y z
N MET A 1 30.32 18.46 -8.66
CA MET A 1 28.91 18.13 -8.32
C MET A 1 28.94 16.93 -7.40
N ASN A 2 28.74 17.12 -6.11
CA ASN A 2 28.65 16.03 -5.14
C ASN A 2 27.37 15.25 -5.45
N GLN A 3 27.53 14.10 -6.10
CA GLN A 3 26.49 13.08 -6.17
C GLN A 3 26.25 12.63 -4.74
N ASN A 4 25.29 13.27 -4.06
CA ASN A 4 24.71 12.72 -2.86
C ASN A 4 24.26 11.30 -3.23
N LEU A 5 24.91 10.30 -2.66
CA LEU A 5 24.42 8.92 -2.72
C LEU A 5 23.02 8.94 -2.13
N TYR A 6 21.99 9.01 -2.98
CA TYR A 6 20.64 8.71 -2.57
C TYR A 6 20.69 7.25 -2.11
N SER A 7 20.45 7.03 -0.81
CA SER A 7 20.62 5.72 -0.16
C SER A 7 19.54 4.71 -0.54
N TYR A 8 18.62 5.08 -1.44
CA TYR A 8 17.58 4.20 -1.96
C TYR A 8 17.76 3.98 -3.46
N SER A 9 17.48 2.76 -3.90
CA SER A 9 17.39 2.45 -5.31
C SER A 9 15.99 2.82 -5.83
N GLU A 10 15.90 3.44 -7.01
CA GLU A 10 14.65 3.63 -7.76
C GLU A 10 13.85 2.32 -7.92
N SER A 11 14.54 1.18 -8.04
CA SER A 11 13.91 -0.14 -8.07
C SER A 11 13.11 -0.49 -6.81
N ILE A 12 13.50 0.02 -5.63
CA ILE A 12 12.75 -0.16 -4.38
C ILE A 12 11.46 0.67 -4.45
N VAL A 13 11.55 1.94 -4.86
CA VAL A 13 10.39 2.83 -4.98
C VAL A 13 9.37 2.22 -5.93
N PHE A 14 9.82 1.76 -7.10
CA PHE A 14 8.97 1.08 -8.08
C PHE A 14 8.33 -0.20 -7.53
N SER A 15 9.08 -1.01 -6.78
CA SER A 15 8.56 -2.24 -6.16
C SER A 15 7.49 -1.94 -5.12
N LEU A 16 7.68 -0.89 -4.31
CA LEU A 16 6.68 -0.43 -3.34
C LEU A 16 5.42 0.09 -4.02
N CYS A 17 5.56 0.83 -5.14
CA CYS A 17 4.41 1.26 -5.94
C CYS A 17 3.59 0.05 -6.46
N LYS A 18 4.26 -0.98 -6.98
CA LYS A 18 3.60 -2.21 -7.44
C LYS A 18 2.87 -2.94 -6.31
N GLU A 19 3.47 -3.01 -5.12
CA GLU A 19 2.84 -3.65 -3.98
C GLU A 19 1.57 -2.89 -3.53
N ILE A 20 1.60 -1.56 -3.56
CA ILE A 20 0.41 -0.74 -3.29
C ILE A 20 -0.68 -0.97 -4.34
N GLU A 21 -0.33 -1.06 -5.61
CA GLU A 21 -1.28 -1.37 -6.68
C GLU A 21 -1.91 -2.76 -6.50
N PHE A 22 -1.10 -3.76 -6.17
CA PHE A 22 -1.58 -5.11 -5.83
C PHE A 22 -2.56 -5.07 -4.65
N ILE A 23 -2.19 -4.41 -3.56
CA ILE A 23 -3.05 -4.26 -2.38
C ILE A 23 -4.38 -3.63 -2.76
N LYS A 24 -4.35 -2.54 -3.54
CA LYS A 24 -5.55 -1.83 -4.02
C LYS A 24 -6.48 -2.76 -4.79
N ILE A 25 -5.97 -3.47 -5.79
CA ILE A 25 -6.77 -4.37 -6.64
C ILE A 25 -7.32 -5.53 -5.80
N ARG A 26 -6.48 -6.15 -4.95
CA ARG A 26 -6.88 -7.30 -4.15
C ARG A 26 -7.95 -6.94 -3.13
N SER A 27 -7.81 -5.81 -2.44
CA SER A 27 -8.82 -5.32 -1.48
C SER A 27 -10.15 -5.02 -2.15
N LYS A 28 -10.14 -4.37 -3.33
CA LYS A 28 -11.36 -4.12 -4.11
C LYS A 28 -12.09 -5.44 -4.43
N ASN A 29 -11.35 -6.46 -4.87
CA ASN A 29 -11.92 -7.76 -5.21
C ASN A 29 -12.48 -8.49 -3.98
N ILE A 30 -11.81 -8.41 -2.82
CA ILE A 30 -12.30 -8.98 -1.57
C ILE A 30 -13.60 -8.29 -1.13
N ASN A 31 -13.64 -6.96 -1.13
CA ASN A 31 -14.84 -6.21 -0.74
C ASN A 31 -16.04 -6.58 -1.61
N ARG A 32 -15.85 -6.62 -2.94
CA ARG A 32 -16.90 -7.07 -3.86
C ARG A 32 -17.36 -8.50 -3.58
N SER A 33 -16.43 -9.39 -3.21
CA SER A 33 -16.77 -10.76 -2.84
C SER A 33 -17.55 -10.83 -1.53
N LEU A 34 -17.24 -9.95 -0.57
CA LEU A 34 -17.93 -9.87 0.72
C LEU A 34 -19.37 -9.38 0.59
N GLU A 35 -19.65 -8.46 -0.35
CA GLU A 35 -21.01 -7.95 -0.63
C GLU A 35 -22.00 -9.07 -0.96
N THR A 36 -21.55 -10.13 -1.63
CA THR A 36 -22.40 -11.25 -2.08
C THR A 36 -22.10 -12.56 -1.36
N CYS A 37 -21.32 -12.55 -0.27
CA CYS A 37 -20.88 -13.76 0.41
C CYS A 37 -21.87 -14.20 1.50
N HIS A 38 -22.67 -15.22 1.22
CA HIS A 38 -23.58 -15.83 2.20
C HIS A 38 -22.90 -16.86 3.13
N ASN A 39 -21.71 -17.36 2.77
CA ASN A 39 -21.00 -18.34 3.58
C ASN A 39 -20.21 -17.66 4.72
N LYS A 40 -20.60 -17.93 5.97
CA LYS A 40 -20.01 -17.31 7.17
C LYS A 40 -18.51 -17.62 7.35
N SER A 41 -18.08 -18.85 7.07
CA SER A 41 -16.67 -19.25 7.19
C SER A 41 -15.80 -18.56 6.14
N LEU A 42 -16.27 -18.51 4.89
CA LEU A 42 -15.60 -17.79 3.81
C LEU A 42 -15.53 -16.29 4.09
N SER A 43 -16.63 -15.67 4.54
CA SER A 43 -16.67 -14.25 4.91
C SER A 43 -15.62 -13.93 5.99
N LYS A 44 -15.50 -14.76 7.03
CA LYS A 44 -14.47 -14.59 8.07
C LYS A 44 -13.06 -14.63 7.49
N ARG A 45 -12.76 -15.60 6.61
CA ARG A 45 -11.45 -15.71 5.94
C ARG A 45 -11.15 -14.51 5.06
N LEU A 46 -12.12 -14.02 4.30
CA LEU A 46 -11.98 -12.83 3.46
C LEU A 46 -11.67 -11.58 4.27
N LYS A 47 -12.34 -11.38 5.41
CA LYS A 47 -12.03 -10.28 6.34
C LYS A 47 -10.62 -10.36 6.91
N ILE A 48 -10.16 -11.56 7.29
CA ILE A 48 -8.77 -11.77 7.77
C ILE A 48 -7.75 -11.41 6.67
N GLU A 49 -7.99 -11.80 5.42
CA GLU A 49 -7.10 -11.43 4.31
C GLU A 49 -7.10 -9.92 4.05
N LEU A 50 -8.26 -9.27 4.17
CA LEU A 50 -8.38 -7.82 4.07
C LEU A 50 -7.57 -7.12 5.18
N ASP A 51 -7.60 -7.62 6.42
CA ASP A 51 -6.78 -7.10 7.52
C ASP A 51 -5.28 -7.26 7.27
N LYS A 52 -4.84 -8.38 6.67
CA LYS A 52 -3.43 -8.58 6.30
C LYS A 52 -2.97 -7.56 5.26
N LEU A 53 -3.78 -7.33 4.23
CA LEU A 53 -3.49 -6.31 3.20
C LEU A 53 -3.43 -4.90 3.81
N ASN A 54 -4.31 -4.59 4.76
CA ASN A 54 -4.29 -3.31 5.49
C ASN A 54 -2.99 -3.14 6.29
N LYS A 55 -2.55 -4.18 7.01
CA LYS A 55 -1.28 -4.17 7.75
C LYS A 55 -0.08 -3.97 6.82
N ASN A 56 -0.07 -4.60 5.65
CA ASN A 56 1.01 -4.42 4.67
C ASN A 56 1.03 -2.98 4.12
N ARG A 57 -0.13 -2.39 3.79
CA ARG A 57 -0.21 -0.98 3.38
C ARG A 57 0.37 -0.06 4.46
N LEU A 58 0.02 -0.27 5.73
CA LEU A 58 0.51 0.57 6.84
C LEU A 58 2.03 0.48 7.01
N LYS A 59 2.63 -0.69 6.77
CA LYS A 59 4.10 -0.83 6.74
C LYS A 59 4.71 -0.01 5.60
N ILE A 60 4.15 -0.10 4.40
CA ILE A 60 4.62 0.68 3.24
C ILE A 60 4.44 2.18 3.49
N LEU A 61 3.34 2.60 4.13
CA LEU A 61 3.13 4.00 4.50
C LEU A 61 4.25 4.50 5.41
N SER A 62 4.57 3.75 6.46
CA SER A 62 5.66 4.10 7.38
C SER A 62 7.02 4.16 6.69
N ILE A 63 7.29 3.23 5.75
CA ILE A 63 8.51 3.26 4.94
C ILE A 63 8.54 4.52 4.06
N SER A 64 7.43 4.81 3.37
CA SER A 64 7.31 5.95 2.44
C SER A 64 7.46 7.28 3.18
N GLU A 65 6.86 7.41 4.37
CA GLU A 65 7.02 8.59 5.23
C GLU A 65 8.47 8.77 5.68
N SER A 66 9.15 7.67 6.04
CA SER A 66 10.56 7.70 6.41
C SER A 66 11.45 8.13 5.24
N MET A 67 11.25 7.54 4.06
CA MET A 67 12.01 7.89 2.85
C MET A 67 11.78 9.35 2.44
N PHE A 68 10.52 9.80 2.43
CA PHE A 68 10.18 11.19 2.09
C PHE A 68 10.77 12.21 3.07
N LYS A 69 10.81 11.89 4.38
CA LYS A 69 11.48 12.75 5.37
C LYS A 69 12.98 12.90 5.11
N THR A 70 13.62 11.86 4.56
CA THR A 70 15.04 11.90 4.20
C THR A 70 15.29 12.72 2.94
N ASN A 71 14.36 12.70 1.97
CA ASN A 71 14.50 13.43 0.71
C ASN A 71 13.15 13.92 0.16
N SER A 72 12.67 15.04 0.71
CA SER A 72 11.32 15.56 0.42
C SER A 72 11.17 16.22 -0.96
N GLN A 73 12.27 16.47 -1.65
CA GLN A 73 12.26 17.08 -2.99
C GLN A 73 12.17 16.03 -4.11
N ASP A 74 12.25 14.74 -3.77
CA ASP A 74 12.18 13.67 -4.76
C ASP A 74 10.73 13.32 -5.11
N LEU A 75 10.42 13.53 -6.38
CA LEU A 75 9.09 13.30 -6.94
C LEU A 75 8.65 11.83 -6.85
N SER A 76 9.57 10.87 -6.96
CA SER A 76 9.26 9.44 -6.87
C SER A 76 8.81 9.07 -5.45
N LEU A 77 9.44 9.67 -4.43
CA LEU A 77 9.08 9.47 -3.02
C LEU A 77 7.78 10.18 -2.66
N GLU A 78 7.58 11.40 -3.17
CA GLU A 78 6.31 12.13 -3.04
C GLU A 78 5.16 11.33 -3.65
N PHE A 79 5.35 10.81 -4.87
CA PHE A 79 4.39 9.98 -5.55
C PHE A 79 4.06 8.71 -4.76
N LEU A 80 5.07 7.96 -4.31
CA LEU A 80 4.90 6.74 -3.51
C LEU A 80 4.10 7.03 -2.23
N LEU A 81 4.41 8.11 -1.53
CA LEU A 81 3.71 8.50 -0.30
C LEU A 81 2.23 8.80 -0.60
N GLU A 82 1.95 9.56 -1.66
CA GLU A 82 0.60 9.97 -2.02
C GLU A 82 -0.27 8.78 -2.44
N ILE A 83 0.24 7.89 -3.31
CA ILE A 83 -0.53 6.70 -3.71
C ILE A 83 -0.80 5.77 -2.53
N THR A 84 0.13 5.69 -1.57
CA THR A 84 -0.05 4.87 -0.38
C THR A 84 -1.12 5.44 0.54
N LYS A 85 -1.13 6.76 0.76
CA LYS A 85 -2.17 7.47 1.55
C LYS A 85 -3.56 7.33 0.95
N ARG A 86 -3.68 7.40 -0.38
CA ARG A 86 -4.97 7.27 -1.09
C ARG A 86 -5.49 5.84 -1.16
N CYS A 87 -4.69 4.83 -0.81
CA CYS A 87 -5.09 3.42 -0.86
C CYS A 87 -5.99 3.02 0.35
N ASN A 88 -7.10 3.74 0.55
CA ASN A 88 -8.03 3.52 1.66
C ASN A 88 -9.27 2.71 1.23
N PHE A 89 -9.07 1.45 0.85
CA PHE A 89 -10.17 0.52 0.53
C PHE A 89 -10.70 -0.26 1.74
N PHE A 90 -10.22 0.08 2.94
CA PHE A 90 -10.43 -0.70 4.16
C PHE A 90 -11.45 -0.08 5.12
N GLN A 91 -11.96 1.12 4.82
CA GLN A 91 -12.79 1.93 5.72
C GLN A 91 -14.31 1.80 5.49
N LYS A 92 -14.77 0.83 4.68
CA LYS A 92 -16.19 0.63 4.41
C LYS A 92 -16.61 -0.84 4.57
N ILE A 93 -16.63 -1.32 5.80
CA ILE A 93 -17.47 -2.45 6.24
C ILE A 93 -18.00 -2.11 7.62
#